data_AF-A0A4X1SLT3-F1
#
_entry.id   AF-A0A4X1SLT3-F1
#
_cell.length_a   1.000
_cell.length_b   1.000
_cell.length_c   1.000
_cell.angle_alpha   90.00
_cell.angle_beta   90.00
_cell.angle_gamma   90.00
#
_symmetry.space_group_name_H-M   'P 1'
#
loop_
_entity.id
_entity.type
_entity.pdbx_description
1 polymer ?
#
loop_
_entity_poly.entity_id
_entity_poly.type
_entity_poly.pdbx_seq_one_letter_code
_entity_poly.pdbx_strand_id
1 'polypeptide(L)'
;MAYSILPPNWAGACVLGTIRPSFFLLPLSLGEQLGVPIYRAQGAQRDRRALQIGDWKDDEWPPEWIIQYYGPATWAEDGSWGYRTPIYTLNRIIRLQAVLELITNDTARALTILAQQQTKMHSAIYQNRLALDYLLASEGGVCGKFNLSNCCLQIDDTGKVVEENADHMTKLAHVPVQIWKG
;
A
#
# COMPACT_ATOMS: atom_id res chain seq x y z
N MET A 1 -32.98 3.40 -23.54
CA MET A 1 -34.33 3.83 -23.09
C MET A 1 -34.64 3.05 -21.83
N ALA A 2 -34.92 3.70 -20.69
CA ALA A 2 -35.10 3.02 -19.39
C ALA A 2 -36.38 2.17 -19.32
N TYR A 3 -37.39 2.49 -20.14
CA TYR A 3 -38.61 1.71 -20.30
C TYR A 3 -39.04 1.77 -21.76
N SER A 4 -39.44 0.63 -22.33
CA SER A 4 -40.03 0.53 -23.68
C SER A 4 -41.57 0.58 -23.64
N ILE A 5 -42.17 0.20 -22.51
CA ILE A 5 -43.60 0.16 -22.24
C ILE A 5 -43.85 0.62 -20.80
N LEU A 6 -44.94 1.37 -20.59
CA LEU A 6 -45.40 1.80 -19.27
C LEU A 6 -46.06 0.63 -18.52
N PRO A 7 -45.92 0.52 -17.19
CA PRO A 7 -46.61 -0.49 -16.39
C PRO A 7 -48.13 -0.36 -16.49
N PRO A 8 -48.88 -1.48 -16.42
CA PRO A 8 -50.35 -1.42 -16.31
C PRO A 8 -50.75 -0.71 -15.01
N ASN A 9 -51.71 0.21 -15.10
CA ASN A 9 -52.20 1.10 -14.02
C ASN A 9 -51.32 2.30 -13.64
N TRP A 10 -50.39 2.71 -14.51
CA TRP A 10 -49.65 3.96 -14.30
C TRP A 10 -50.55 5.20 -14.47
N ALA A 11 -50.44 6.15 -13.53
CA ALA A 11 -51.16 7.43 -13.57
C ALA A 11 -50.15 8.60 -13.44
N GLY A 12 -50.14 9.51 -14.42
CA GLY A 12 -49.23 10.66 -14.45
C GLY A 12 -49.04 11.26 -15.86
N ALA A 13 -48.07 12.16 -16.01
CA ALA A 13 -47.64 12.71 -17.31
C ALA A 13 -46.33 12.05 -17.80
N CYS A 14 -46.34 11.55 -19.03
CA CYS A 14 -45.19 10.84 -19.61
C CYS A 14 -44.38 11.82 -20.43
N VAL A 15 -43.09 11.95 -20.11
CA VAL A 15 -42.16 12.81 -20.84
C VAL A 15 -40.98 11.98 -21.33
N LEU A 16 -40.64 12.17 -22.61
CA LEU A 16 -39.46 11.56 -23.21
C LEU A 16 -38.22 12.27 -22.67
N GLY A 17 -37.67 11.75 -21.56
CA GLY A 17 -36.43 12.24 -20.98
C GLY A 17 -35.22 11.49 -21.53
N THR A 18 -34.31 12.19 -22.18
CA THR A 18 -32.96 11.66 -22.47
C THR A 18 -32.09 11.87 -21.24
N ILE A 19 -31.89 10.80 -20.47
CA ILE A 19 -30.81 10.77 -19.48
C ILE A 19 -29.52 10.74 -20.30
N ARG A 20 -28.77 11.84 -20.30
CA ARG A 20 -27.34 11.81 -20.64
C ARG A 20 -26.62 11.42 -19.36
N PRO A 21 -26.24 10.15 -19.17
CA PRO A 21 -25.44 9.80 -18.02
C PRO A 21 -24.08 10.47 -18.25
N SER A 22 -23.78 11.49 -17.48
CA SER A 22 -22.46 12.10 -17.39
C SER A 22 -21.54 11.17 -16.59
N PHE A 23 -21.37 9.92 -17.04
CA PHE A 23 -20.26 9.11 -16.56
C PHE A 23 -19.03 9.58 -17.33
N PHE A 24 -18.13 10.25 -16.64
CA PHE A 24 -16.77 10.35 -17.13
C PHE A 24 -16.12 8.99 -16.88
N LEU A 25 -15.71 8.32 -17.95
CA LEU A 25 -14.69 7.29 -17.80
C LEU A 25 -13.43 7.99 -17.32
N LEU A 26 -12.78 7.49 -16.27
CA LEU A 26 -11.42 7.93 -15.98
C LEU A 26 -10.60 7.78 -17.28
N PRO A 27 -9.88 8.82 -17.71
CA PRO A 27 -9.10 8.74 -18.93
C PRO A 27 -8.16 7.53 -18.85
N LEU A 28 -8.16 6.71 -19.90
CA LEU A 28 -7.35 5.50 -20.03
C LEU A 28 -5.84 5.77 -19.93
N SER A 29 -5.39 7.03 -19.93
CA SER A 29 -4.02 7.39 -19.57
C SER A 29 -3.68 7.06 -18.10
N LEU A 30 -4.69 6.86 -17.24
CA LEU A 30 -4.58 6.26 -15.91
C LEU A 30 -4.80 4.73 -15.92
N GLY A 31 -4.92 4.13 -17.11
CA GLY A 31 -5.04 2.68 -17.34
C GLY A 31 -3.70 1.95 -17.21
N GLU A 32 -2.59 2.66 -16.98
CA GLU A 32 -1.37 2.03 -16.52
C GLU A 32 -1.47 1.76 -15.02
N GLN A 33 -1.74 0.49 -14.70
CA GLN A 33 -1.57 -0.15 -13.39
C GLN A 33 -2.69 0.09 -12.35
N LEU A 34 -3.85 -0.52 -12.63
CA LEU A 34 -4.78 -1.01 -11.59
C LEU A 34 -4.22 -2.21 -10.80
N GLY A 35 -3.10 -2.77 -11.24
CA GLY A 35 -2.28 -3.69 -10.44
C GLY A 35 -0.96 -3.02 -10.13
N VAL A 36 -0.46 -3.18 -8.89
CA VAL A 36 0.97 -3.03 -8.62
C VAL A 36 1.70 -3.91 -9.64
N PRO A 37 2.74 -3.44 -10.34
CA PRO A 37 3.55 -4.29 -11.20
C PRO A 37 4.29 -5.31 -10.33
N ILE A 38 3.60 -6.39 -9.96
CA ILE A 38 4.22 -7.55 -9.31
C ILE A 38 5.01 -8.34 -10.38
N TYR A 39 4.68 -8.16 -11.67
CA TYR A 39 5.13 -9.04 -12.77
C TYR A 39 5.70 -8.31 -13.99
N ARG A 40 5.69 -6.97 -14.07
CA ARG A 40 6.42 -6.30 -15.16
C ARG A 40 7.90 -6.37 -14.82
N ALA A 41 8.54 -7.39 -15.35
CA ALA A 41 9.95 -7.71 -15.31
C ALA A 41 10.84 -6.47 -15.40
N GLN A 42 11.15 -5.86 -14.26
CA GLN A 42 12.52 -5.45 -14.02
C GLN A 42 13.29 -6.75 -13.90
N GLY A 43 14.36 -6.90 -14.69
CA GLY A 43 15.37 -7.95 -14.52
C GLY A 43 16.11 -7.80 -13.19
N ALA A 44 15.38 -7.66 -12.09
CA ALA A 44 15.88 -7.71 -10.74
C ALA A 44 15.80 -9.18 -10.33
N GLN A 45 16.90 -9.88 -10.65
CA GLN A 45 17.43 -11.00 -9.91
C GLN A 45 16.73 -11.16 -8.55
N ARG A 46 16.01 -12.29 -8.39
CA ARG A 46 15.62 -12.84 -7.08
C ARG A 46 16.91 -13.19 -6.35
N ASP A 47 17.53 -12.13 -5.93
CA ASP A 47 18.75 -12.16 -5.21
C ASP A 47 18.19 -12.04 -3.80
N ARG A 48 18.27 -13.14 -3.03
CA ARG A 48 18.24 -13.07 -1.58
C ARG A 48 19.46 -12.23 -1.19
N ARG A 49 19.44 -10.93 -1.51
CA ARG A 49 20.61 -10.07 -1.48
C ARG A 49 21.04 -10.07 -0.02
N ALA A 50 22.18 -10.69 0.25
CA ALA A 50 23.07 -10.13 1.25
C ALA A 50 23.07 -8.61 0.98
N LEU A 51 22.73 -7.83 2.01
CA LEU A 51 22.66 -6.37 1.99
C LEU A 51 23.69 -5.84 0.97
N GLN A 52 23.22 -5.24 -0.14
CA GLN A 52 24.12 -4.84 -1.22
C GLN A 52 25.08 -3.79 -0.67
N ILE A 53 26.35 -4.16 -0.58
CA ILE A 53 27.44 -3.29 -0.16
C ILE A 53 27.70 -2.34 -1.33
N GLY A 54 27.33 -1.08 -1.17
CA GLY A 54 27.71 0.00 -2.08
C GLY A 54 29.20 0.34 -1.98
N ASP A 55 29.64 1.21 -2.88
CA ASP A 55 30.96 1.87 -2.85
C ASP A 55 30.91 3.02 -1.83
N TRP A 56 31.04 2.68 -0.55
CA TRP A 56 30.96 3.63 0.56
C TRP A 56 32.31 4.31 0.79
N LYS A 57 32.30 5.57 1.23
CA LYS A 57 33.53 6.21 1.72
C LYS A 57 33.97 5.56 3.03
N ASP A 58 35.28 5.50 3.26
CA ASP A 58 35.88 4.87 4.44
C ASP A 58 35.30 5.35 5.79
N ASP A 59 34.81 6.60 5.85
CA ASP A 59 34.29 7.22 7.08
C ASP A 59 32.75 7.10 7.25
N GLU A 60 32.00 6.66 6.24
CA GLU A 60 30.52 6.64 6.26
C GLU A 60 29.97 5.28 6.70
N TRP A 61 29.12 5.26 7.73
CA TRP A 61 28.54 4.04 8.30
C TRP A 61 27.03 3.97 8.05
N PRO A 62 26.59 3.48 6.88
CA PRO A 62 25.18 3.24 6.58
C PRO A 62 24.65 1.99 7.34
N PRO A 63 23.33 1.86 7.51
CA PRO A 63 22.73 0.79 8.30
C PRO A 63 23.06 -0.61 7.75
N GLU A 64 23.20 -0.78 6.44
CA GLU A 64 23.59 -2.03 5.80
C GLU A 64 24.98 -2.49 6.27
N TRP A 65 25.94 -1.57 6.31
CA TRP A 65 27.30 -1.86 6.75
C TRP A 65 27.35 -2.14 8.24
N ILE A 66 26.64 -1.37 9.08
CA ILE A 66 26.53 -1.60 10.52
C ILE A 66 26.04 -3.03 10.81
N ILE A 67 25.01 -3.50 10.09
CA ILE A 67 24.44 -4.83 10.28
C ILE A 67 25.43 -5.94 9.92
N GLN A 68 26.19 -5.74 8.85
CA GLN A 68 27.20 -6.68 8.39
C GLN A 68 28.41 -6.72 9.34
N TYR A 69 28.89 -5.55 9.76
CA TYR A 69 30.07 -5.40 10.61
C TYR A 69 29.86 -6.06 11.98
N TYR A 70 28.74 -5.77 12.64
CA TYR A 70 28.47 -6.31 13.98
C TYR A 70 27.93 -7.74 13.98
N GLY A 71 27.38 -8.23 12.86
CA GLY A 71 26.84 -9.59 12.72
C GLY A 71 25.67 -9.92 13.68
N PRO A 72 24.98 -11.06 13.52
CA PRO A 72 23.91 -11.45 14.42
C PRO A 72 24.39 -11.68 15.85
N ALA A 73 23.51 -11.43 16.83
CA ALA A 73 23.78 -11.82 18.21
C ALA A 73 23.59 -13.34 18.34
N THR A 74 24.63 -14.03 18.81
CA THR A 74 24.59 -15.45 19.15
C THR A 74 24.65 -15.62 20.66
N TRP A 75 23.95 -16.63 21.19
CA TRP A 75 24.12 -17.05 22.57
C TRP A 75 25.45 -17.79 22.69
N ALA A 76 26.28 -17.39 23.64
CA ALA A 76 27.49 -18.14 23.99
C ALA A 76 27.15 -19.12 25.10
N GLU A 77 27.12 -20.42 24.78
CA GLU A 77 26.87 -21.51 25.73
C GLU A 77 27.98 -21.61 26.80
N ASP A 78 29.17 -21.08 26.51
CA ASP A 78 30.38 -21.19 27.34
C ASP A 78 30.51 -20.12 28.44
N GLY A 79 29.59 -19.15 28.49
CA GLY A 79 29.61 -18.08 29.50
C GLY A 79 30.79 -17.11 29.40
N SER A 80 31.49 -17.06 28.26
CA SER A 80 32.65 -16.18 28.05
C SER A 80 32.32 -14.69 28.29
N TRP A 81 33.23 -13.99 28.98
CA TRP A 81 33.02 -12.63 29.51
C TRP A 81 32.82 -11.54 28.45
N GLY A 82 33.23 -11.78 27.19
CA GLY A 82 33.17 -10.80 26.11
C GLY A 82 31.76 -10.26 25.83
N TYR A 83 30.73 -11.09 26.04
CA TYR A 83 29.32 -10.77 25.78
C TYR A 83 28.67 -9.86 26.84
N ARG A 84 29.30 -9.68 28.01
CA ARG A 84 28.79 -8.84 29.12
C ARG A 84 29.50 -7.49 29.24
N THR A 85 30.32 -7.12 28.26
CA THR A 85 30.99 -5.82 28.28
C THR A 85 30.04 -4.71 27.82
N PRO A 86 30.08 -3.51 28.42
CA PRO A 86 29.30 -2.35 27.95
C PRO A 86 29.52 -2.05 26.47
N ILE A 87 30.75 -2.26 25.97
CA ILE A 87 31.13 -2.09 24.56
C ILE A 87 30.36 -3.08 23.67
N TYR A 88 30.31 -4.36 24.05
CA TYR A 88 29.54 -5.35 23.31
C TYR A 88 28.05 -5.00 23.29
N THR A 89 27.46 -4.63 24.43
CA THR A 89 26.04 -4.25 24.51
C THR A 89 25.73 -3.04 23.62
N LEU A 90 26.58 -2.02 23.64
CA LEU A 90 26.43 -0.84 22.79
C LEU A 90 26.44 -1.20 21.29
N ASN A 91 27.41 -2.01 20.87
CA ASN A 91 27.51 -2.50 19.48
C ASN A 91 26.25 -3.25 19.04
N ARG A 92 25.61 -3.99 19.95
CA ARG A 92 24.33 -4.66 19.68
C ARG A 92 23.16 -3.70 19.55
N ILE A 93 23.11 -2.64 20.38
CA ILE A 93 22.07 -1.60 20.28
C ILE A 93 22.20 -0.84 18.96
N ILE A 94 23.42 -0.45 18.58
CA ILE A 94 23.71 0.23 17.29
C ILE A 94 23.25 -0.65 16.12
N ARG A 95 23.55 -1.95 16.16
CA ARG A 95 23.06 -2.89 15.14
C ARG A 95 21.52 -2.97 15.13
N LEU A 96 20.88 -3.08 16.29
CA LEU A 96 19.42 -3.15 16.37
C LEU A 96 18.76 -1.89 15.80
N GLN A 97 19.33 -0.73 16.05
CA GLN A 97 18.89 0.55 15.48
C GLN A 97 18.96 0.53 13.95
N ALA A 98 20.06 0.06 13.36
CA ALA A 98 20.20 -0.07 11.91
C ALA A 98 19.21 -1.07 11.30
N VAL A 99 18.99 -2.23 11.95
CA VAL A 99 17.97 -3.21 11.51
C VAL A 99 16.57 -2.60 11.54
N LEU A 100 16.25 -1.89 12.62
CA LEU A 100 14.95 -1.26 12.79
C LEU A 100 14.69 -0.19 11.74
N GLU A 101 15.69 0.62 11.39
CA GLU A 101 15.59 1.63 10.32
C GLU A 101 15.26 0.99 8.97
N LEU A 102 16.00 -0.05 8.56
CA LEU A 102 15.78 -0.72 7.28
C LEU A 102 14.40 -1.39 7.21
N ILE A 103 14.03 -2.15 8.24
CA ILE A 103 12.71 -2.81 8.28
C ILE A 103 11.60 -1.77 8.30
N THR A 104 11.76 -0.66 9.02
CA THR A 104 10.74 0.39 9.06
C THR A 104 10.56 1.07 7.72
N ASN A 105 11.65 1.34 6.99
CA ASN A 105 11.59 1.90 5.63
C ASN A 105 10.91 0.94 4.64
N ASP A 106 11.28 -0.35 4.67
CA ASP A 106 10.67 -1.38 3.80
C ASP A 106 9.18 -1.57 4.11
N THR A 107 8.82 -1.61 5.39
CA THR A 107 7.42 -1.75 5.82
C THR A 107 6.59 -0.51 5.48
N ALA A 108 7.12 0.70 5.70
CA ALA A 108 6.47 1.94 5.30
C ALA A 108 6.20 1.97 3.78
N ARG A 109 7.19 1.59 2.96
CA ARG A 109 7.03 1.48 1.51
C ARG A 109 5.93 0.50 1.12
N ALA A 110 5.90 -0.68 1.76
CA ALA A 110 4.86 -1.68 1.49
C ALA A 110 3.46 -1.17 1.86
N LEU A 111 3.33 -0.47 2.99
CA LEU A 111 2.07 0.14 3.44
C LEU A 111 1.58 1.20 2.46
N THR A 112 2.45 2.09 1.97
CA THR A 112 2.09 3.10 0.96
C THR A 112 1.59 2.45 -0.33
N ILE A 113 2.25 1.38 -0.80
CA ILE A 113 1.79 0.64 -2.00
C ILE A 113 0.41 0.03 -1.77
N LEU A 114 0.17 -0.58 -0.61
CA LEU A 114 -1.14 -1.15 -0.26
C LEU A 114 -2.23 -0.08 -0.16
N ALA A 115 -1.92 1.08 0.42
CA ALA A 115 -2.84 2.20 0.54
C ALA A 115 -3.29 2.72 -0.84
N GLN A 116 -2.34 2.89 -1.75
CA GLN A 116 -2.63 3.30 -3.14
C GLN A 116 -3.45 2.26 -3.87
N GLN A 117 -3.13 0.98 -3.70
CA GLN A 117 -3.89 -0.12 -4.30
C GLN A 117 -5.33 -0.16 -3.76
N GLN A 118 -5.53 0.01 -2.45
CA GLN A 118 -6.85 0.06 -1.83
C GLN A 118 -7.69 1.20 -2.41
N THR A 119 -7.12 2.40 -2.56
CA THR A 119 -7.80 3.58 -3.13
C THR A 119 -8.24 3.34 -4.58
N LYS A 120 -7.37 2.72 -5.39
CA LYS A 120 -7.68 2.34 -6.77
C LYS A 120 -8.77 1.26 -6.84
N MET A 121 -8.69 0.24 -5.99
CA MET A 121 -9.69 -0.83 -5.92
C MET A 121 -11.05 -0.28 -5.51
N HIS A 122 -11.08 0.60 -4.52
CA HIS A 122 -12.27 1.33 -4.09
C HIS A 122 -12.92 2.06 -5.27
N SER A 123 -12.15 2.89 -5.98
CA SER A 123 -12.64 3.64 -7.15
C SER A 123 -13.20 2.71 -8.25
N ALA A 124 -12.51 1.61 -8.54
CA ALA A 124 -12.96 0.62 -9.53
C ALA A 124 -14.25 -0.09 -9.10
N ILE A 125 -14.41 -0.42 -7.82
CA ILE A 125 -15.63 -1.01 -7.27
C ILE A 125 -16.81 -0.05 -7.41
N TYR A 126 -16.63 1.23 -7.07
CA TYR A 126 -17.67 2.25 -7.24
C TYR A 126 -18.07 2.42 -8.70
N GLN A 127 -17.10 2.46 -9.62
CA GLN A 127 -17.40 2.55 -11.06
C GLN A 127 -18.17 1.34 -11.57
N ASN A 128 -17.74 0.13 -11.20
CA ASN A 128 -18.46 -1.09 -11.57
C ASN A 128 -19.88 -1.10 -10.99
N ARG A 129 -20.06 -0.63 -9.76
CA ARG A 129 -21.38 -0.52 -9.13
C ARG A 129 -22.30 0.43 -9.89
N LEU A 130 -21.81 1.63 -10.25
CA LEU A 130 -22.57 2.60 -11.04
C LEU A 130 -22.97 2.05 -12.41
N ALA A 131 -22.05 1.36 -13.09
CA ALA A 131 -22.33 0.73 -14.38
C ALA A 131 -23.42 -0.36 -14.26
N LEU A 132 -23.33 -1.20 -13.22
CA LEU A 132 -24.32 -2.24 -12.96
C LEU A 132 -25.69 -1.65 -12.57
N ASP A 133 -25.71 -0.60 -11.75
CA ASP A 133 -26.96 0.09 -11.39
C ASP A 133 -27.62 0.74 -12.60
N TYR A 134 -26.84 1.26 -13.55
CA TYR A 134 -27.35 1.76 -14.83
C TYR A 134 -27.95 0.63 -15.69
N LEU A 135 -27.26 -0.50 -15.81
CA LEU A 135 -27.76 -1.66 -16.58
C LEU A 135 -29.02 -2.26 -15.97
N LEU A 136 -29.14 -2.25 -14.65
CA LEU A 136 -30.26 -2.80 -13.88
C LEU A 136 -31.28 -1.73 -13.50
N ALA A 137 -31.27 -0.55 -14.13
CA ALA A 137 -32.14 0.56 -13.75
C ALA A 137 -33.63 0.20 -13.81
N SER A 138 -34.06 -0.63 -14.76
CA SER A 138 -35.45 -1.11 -14.87
C SER A 138 -35.84 -2.07 -13.73
N GLU A 139 -34.87 -2.70 -13.09
CA GLU A 139 -35.04 -3.69 -12.01
C GLU A 139 -34.78 -3.07 -10.62
N GLY A 140 -34.68 -1.75 -10.53
CA GLY A 140 -34.38 -1.05 -9.27
C GLY A 140 -32.89 -1.05 -8.90
N GLY A 141 -32.01 -1.17 -9.89
CA GLY A 141 -30.55 -1.28 -9.70
C GLY A 141 -30.15 -2.66 -9.15
N VAL A 142 -28.88 -2.79 -8.77
CA VAL A 142 -28.35 -4.01 -8.16
C VAL A 142 -29.12 -4.34 -6.87
N CYS A 143 -29.52 -3.34 -6.09
CA CYS A 143 -30.25 -3.58 -4.85
C CYS A 143 -31.67 -4.13 -5.06
N GLY A 144 -32.42 -3.55 -6.01
CA GLY A 144 -33.74 -4.04 -6.37
C GLY A 144 -33.69 -5.44 -6.96
N LYS A 145 -32.71 -5.70 -7.84
CA LYS A 145 -32.52 -7.02 -8.46
C LYS A 145 -32.18 -8.12 -7.47
N PHE A 146 -31.31 -7.86 -6.48
CA PHE A 146 -30.92 -8.85 -5.48
C PHE A 146 -31.77 -8.85 -4.21
N ASN A 147 -32.83 -8.02 -4.13
CA ASN A 147 -33.68 -7.86 -2.95
C ASN A 147 -32.87 -7.63 -1.66
N LEU A 148 -31.81 -6.81 -1.77
CA LEU A 148 -30.94 -6.47 -0.65
C LEU A 148 -31.62 -5.38 0.19
N SER A 149 -31.63 -5.51 1.51
CA SER A 149 -32.10 -4.45 2.42
C SER A 149 -31.03 -3.40 2.70
N ASN A 150 -29.75 -3.76 2.59
CA ASN A 150 -28.61 -2.87 2.79
C ASN A 150 -28.02 -2.45 1.43
N CYS A 151 -28.54 -1.36 0.86
CA CYS A 151 -28.09 -0.82 -0.42
C CYS A 151 -26.84 0.07 -0.29
N CYS A 152 -26.65 0.69 0.88
CA CYS A 152 -25.67 1.73 1.12
C CYS A 152 -24.34 1.12 1.58
N LEU A 153 -23.59 0.53 0.65
CA LEU A 153 -22.22 0.12 0.89
C LEU A 153 -21.30 1.35 0.85
N GLN A 154 -20.91 1.83 2.03
CA GLN A 154 -19.82 2.79 2.19
C GLN A 154 -18.52 2.01 2.36
N ILE A 155 -17.60 2.18 1.41
CA ILE A 155 -16.22 1.74 1.59
C ILE A 155 -15.47 3.00 2.00
N ASP A 156 -14.90 3.00 3.19
CA ASP A 156 -14.14 4.15 3.67
C ASP A 156 -12.80 4.21 2.95
N ASP A 157 -12.45 5.40 2.44
CA ASP A 157 -11.13 5.64 1.89
C ASP A 157 -10.16 5.95 3.04
N THR A 158 -9.56 4.90 3.58
CA THR A 158 -8.54 5.00 4.63
C THR A 158 -7.12 5.07 4.06
N GLY A 159 -6.95 5.11 2.73
CA GLY A 159 -5.63 5.05 2.09
C GLY A 159 -4.71 6.15 2.61
N LYS A 160 -5.22 7.38 2.68
CA LYS A 160 -4.47 8.54 3.17
C LYS A 160 -3.97 8.39 4.61
N VAL A 161 -4.78 7.81 5.50
CA VAL A 161 -4.38 7.58 6.91
C VAL A 161 -3.24 6.56 6.98
N VAL A 162 -3.27 5.53 6.14
CA VAL A 162 -2.19 4.53 6.06
C VAL A 162 -0.91 5.16 5.52
N GLU A 163 -1.01 6.03 4.51
CA GLU A 163 0.15 6.78 3.98
C GLU A 163 0.76 7.72 5.03
N GLU A 164 -0.07 8.47 5.76
CA GLU A 164 0.38 9.35 6.86
C GLU A 164 1.09 8.57 7.97
N ASN A 165 0.55 7.40 8.34
CA ASN A 165 1.17 6.52 9.32
C ASN A 165 2.52 5.96 8.83
N ALA A 166 2.61 5.57 7.56
CA ALA A 166 3.86 5.07 6.97
C ALA A 166 4.95 6.16 6.91
N ASP A 167 4.58 7.39 6.59
CA ASP A 167 5.48 8.55 6.61
C ASP A 167 5.97 8.84 8.05
N HIS A 168 5.06 8.80 9.02
CA HIS A 168 5.41 8.96 10.43
C HIS A 168 6.38 7.86 10.92
N MET A 169 6.15 6.60 10.56
CA MET A 169 7.07 5.49 10.85
C MET A 169 8.47 5.75 10.29
N THR A 170 8.55 6.18 9.03
CA THR A 170 9.84 6.48 8.37
C THR A 170 10.57 7.61 9.08
N LYS A 171 9.86 8.68 9.45
CA LYS A 171 10.45 9.82 10.18
C LYS A 171 10.97 9.44 11.56
N LEU A 172 10.26 8.57 12.28
CA LEU A 172 10.67 8.11 13.60
C LEU A 172 11.90 7.21 13.56
N ALA A 173 11.97 6.33 12.56
CA ALA A 173 13.05 5.34 12.46
C ALA A 173 14.30 5.87 11.74
N HIS A 174 14.21 7.03 11.09
CA HIS A 174 15.34 7.59 10.34
C HIS A 174 16.50 7.95 11.25
N VAL A 175 17.69 7.48 10.89
CA VAL A 175 18.95 7.81 11.54
C VAL A 175 19.87 8.39 10.47
N PRO A 176 20.44 9.59 10.68
CA PRO A 176 21.41 10.12 9.73
C PRO A 176 22.63 9.19 9.65
N VAL A 177 23.18 9.03 8.44
CA VAL A 177 24.41 8.25 8.22
C VAL A 177 25.48 8.71 9.21
N GLN A 178 26.01 7.75 9.98
CA GLN A 178 27.01 8.07 10.98
C GLN A 178 28.37 8.23 10.31
N ILE A 179 29.12 9.25 10.72
CA ILE A 179 30.48 9.48 10.25
C ILE A 179 31.42 9.17 11.40
N TRP A 180 32.25 8.14 11.24
CA TRP A 180 33.22 7.73 12.26
C TRP A 180 34.61 8.03 11.72
N LYS A 181 35.26 9.05 12.28
CA LYS A 181 36.67 9.34 12.01
C LYS A 181 37.50 8.68 13.10
N GLY A 182 38.35 7.74 12.69
CA GLY A 182 39.31 7.06 13.57
C GLY A 182 40.35 8.00 14.18
#